data_AF-A0A969YE11-F1
#
_entry.id   AF-A0A969YE11-F1
#
_cell.length_a   1.000
_cell.length_b   1.000
_cell.length_c   1.000
_cell.angle_alpha   90.00
_cell.angle_beta   90.00
_cell.angle_gamma   90.00
#
_symmetry.space_group_name_H-M   'P 1'
#
loop_
_entity.id
_entity.type
_entity.pdbx_description
1 polymer ?
#
loop_
_entity_poly.entity_id
_entity_poly.type
_entity_poly.pdbx_seq_one_letter_code
_entity_poly.pdbx_strand_id
1 'polypeptide(L)'
;TVLATYRERPEGIVRAAYRGREGNPALFAPPLYGELLSLGEGEAGVTVIHRHADQVRTVEAAFAEELTDVDTPETLRALEAFQRTMKKE
;
A
#
# COMPACT_ATOMS: atom_id res chain seq x y z
N THR A 1 -5.05 9.25 -5.98
CA THR A 1 -5.10 8.29 -4.85
C THR A 1 -5.14 6.86 -5.40
N VAL A 2 -4.81 5.86 -4.58
CA VAL A 2 -4.90 4.44 -4.96
C VAL A 2 -6.29 4.09 -5.51
N LEU A 3 -7.35 4.50 -4.81
CA LEU A 3 -8.73 4.22 -5.24
C LEU A 3 -9.12 4.88 -6.56
N ALA A 4 -8.74 6.14 -6.78
CA ALA A 4 -9.03 6.84 -8.03
C ALA A 4 -8.35 6.16 -9.23
N THR A 5 -7.07 5.83 -9.07
CA THR A 5 -6.26 5.14 -10.09
C THR A 5 -6.84 3.76 -10.43
N TYR A 6 -7.29 3.03 -9.41
CA TYR A 6 -7.94 1.73 -9.61
C TYR A 6 -9.29 1.85 -10.33
N ARG A 7 -10.07 2.91 -10.09
CA ARG A 7 -11.35 3.13 -10.79
C ARG A 7 -11.17 3.47 -12.27
N GLU A 8 -10.09 4.15 -12.63
CA GLU A 8 -9.77 4.46 -14.03
C GLU A 8 -9.33 3.22 -14.82
N ARG A 9 -8.62 2.30 -14.15
CA ARG A 9 -8.12 1.04 -14.72
C ARG A 9 -8.21 -0.07 -13.69
N PRO A 10 -9.32 -0.82 -13.64
CA PRO A 10 -9.56 -1.83 -12.61
C PRO A 10 -8.85 -3.16 -12.88
N GLU A 11 -7.84 -3.19 -13.75
CA GLU A 11 -7.04 -4.38 -14.07
C GLU A 11 -5.75 -4.46 -13.22
N GLY A 12 -5.31 -5.66 -12.86
CA GLY A 12 -4.04 -5.86 -12.16
C GLY A 12 -4.05 -5.36 -10.71
N ILE A 13 -2.96 -4.69 -10.30
CA ILE A 13 -2.76 -4.26 -8.92
C ILE A 13 -2.43 -2.76 -8.89
N VAL A 14 -3.05 -2.02 -7.97
CA VAL A 14 -2.69 -0.62 -7.69
C VAL A 14 -2.22 -0.49 -6.25
N ARG A 15 -1.04 0.09 -6.03
CA ARG A 15 -0.38 0.15 -4.72
C ARG A 15 0.13 1.55 -4.40
N ALA A 16 0.11 1.94 -3.14
CA ALA A 16 0.75 3.18 -2.70
C ALA A 16 2.28 3.03 -2.67
N ALA A 17 3.01 4.09 -3.00
CA ALA A 17 4.46 4.16 -2.89
C ALA A 17 4.91 5.55 -2.45
N TYR A 18 6.12 5.66 -1.90
CA TYR A 18 6.75 6.94 -1.63
C TYR A 18 8.20 6.89 -2.09
N ARG A 19 8.54 7.71 -3.08
CA ARG A 19 9.86 7.72 -3.73
C ARG A 19 10.28 6.32 -4.20
N GLY A 20 9.35 5.60 -4.80
CA GLY A 20 9.56 4.23 -5.27
C GLY A 20 9.60 3.15 -4.18
N ARG A 21 9.51 3.51 -2.89
CA ARG A 21 9.30 2.53 -1.81
C ARG A 21 7.82 2.21 -1.71
N GLU A 22 7.44 1.00 -2.09
CA GLU A 22 6.06 0.53 -2.04
C GLU A 22 5.57 0.28 -0.60
N GLY A 23 4.27 0.51 -0.37
CA GLY A 23 3.62 0.35 0.93
C GLY A 23 2.14 0.03 0.79
N ASN A 24 1.38 0.15 1.88
CA ASN A 24 -0.07 0.01 1.88
C ASN A 24 -0.76 1.38 1.67
N PRO A 25 -1.99 1.42 1.14
CA PRO A 25 -2.81 0.28 0.71
C PRO A 25 -2.42 -0.28 -0.68
N ALA A 26 -2.78 -1.55 -0.90
CA ALA A 26 -2.79 -2.22 -2.20
C ALA A 26 -4.21 -2.69 -2.55
N LEU A 27 -4.64 -2.46 -3.80
CA LEU A 27 -5.90 -2.96 -4.36
C LEU A 27 -5.60 -4.00 -5.43
N PHE A 28 -6.26 -5.16 -5.32
CA PHE A 28 -6.14 -6.28 -6.23
C PHE A 28 -7.40 -6.40 -7.09
N ALA A 29 -7.21 -6.63 -8.40
CA ALA A 29 -8.31 -6.90 -9.30
C ALA A 29 -8.99 -8.26 -9.01
N PRO A 30 -10.29 -8.43 -9.30
CA PRO A 30 -11.04 -9.66 -9.04
C PRO A 30 -10.39 -10.96 -9.56
N PRO A 31 -9.73 -10.99 -10.72
CA PRO A 31 -9.05 -12.21 -11.19
C PRO A 31 -7.97 -12.75 -10.23
N LEU A 32 -7.40 -11.90 -9.36
CA LEU A 32 -6.36 -12.28 -8.41
C LEU A 32 -6.91 -12.82 -7.09
N TYR A 33 -8.24 -12.76 -6.85
CA TYR A 33 -8.84 -13.18 -5.59
C TYR A 33 -8.66 -14.68 -5.34
N GLY A 34 -8.72 -15.50 -6.40
CA GLY A 34 -8.47 -16.94 -6.29
C GLY A 34 -7.07 -17.24 -5.75
N GLU A 35 -6.06 -16.50 -6.23
CA GLU A 35 -4.68 -16.67 -5.78
C GLU A 35 -4.50 -16.19 -4.34
N LEU A 36 -5.04 -15.02 -4.00
CA LEU A 36 -5.03 -14.50 -2.62
C LEU A 36 -5.65 -15.49 -1.63
N LEU A 37 -6.73 -16.17 -2.01
CA LEU A 37 -7.39 -17.19 -1.18
C LEU A 37 -6.58 -18.50 -1.08
N SER A 38 -5.66 -18.75 -2.01
CA SER A 38 -4.83 -19.94 -2.04
C SER A 38 -3.46 -19.78 -1.37
N LEU A 39 -3.18 -18.62 -0.76
CA LEU A 39 -1.90 -18.34 -0.11
C LEU A 39 -1.62 -19.36 1.01
N GLY A 40 -0.41 -19.92 0.99
CA GLY A 40 0.07 -20.88 1.98
C GLY A 40 0.56 -20.23 3.27
N GLU A 41 1.04 -21.06 4.19
CA GLU A 41 1.65 -20.59 5.43
C GLU A 41 2.90 -19.73 5.13
N GLY A 42 2.95 -18.54 5.72
CA GLY A 42 4.03 -17.57 5.51
C GLY A 42 3.88 -16.73 4.24
N GLU A 43 2.88 -16.98 3.39
CA GLU A 43 2.58 -16.11 2.24
C GLU A 43 1.58 -15.01 2.61
N ALA A 44 1.65 -13.89 1.90
CA ALA A 44 0.77 -12.74 2.11
C ALA A 44 0.45 -12.06 0.78
N GLY A 45 -0.35 -10.99 0.80
CA GLY A 45 -0.69 -10.23 -0.41
C GLY A 45 0.54 -9.74 -1.19
N VAL A 46 1.66 -9.46 -0.50
CA VAL A 46 2.94 -9.09 -1.15
C VAL A 46 3.50 -10.21 -2.04
N THR A 47 3.23 -11.47 -1.72
CA THR A 47 3.60 -12.62 -2.57
C THR A 47 2.91 -12.52 -3.93
N VAL A 48 1.60 -12.21 -3.96
CA VAL A 48 0.83 -12.03 -5.20
C VAL A 48 1.31 -10.79 -5.95
N ILE A 49 1.64 -9.70 -5.24
CA ILE A 49 2.19 -8.48 -5.85
C ILE A 49 3.49 -8.80 -6.61
N HIS A 50 4.42 -9.53 -6.01
CA HIS A 50 5.67 -9.88 -6.65
C HIS A 50 5.51 -10.83 -7.85
N ARG A 51 4.56 -11.77 -7.79
CA ARG A 51 4.25 -12.68 -8.91
C ARG A 51 3.67 -11.95 -10.12
N HIS A 52 2.97 -10.84 -9.89
CA HIS A 52 2.32 -10.01 -10.91
C HIS A 52 2.98 -8.63 -11.05
N ALA A 53 4.30 -8.54 -10.85
CA ALA A 53 5.03 -7.27 -10.84
C ALA A 53 4.84 -6.44 -12.12
N ASP A 54 4.65 -7.09 -13.27
CA ASP A 54 4.35 -6.47 -14.57
C ASP A 54 2.96 -5.83 -14.65
N GLN A 55 2.07 -6.16 -13.71
CA GLN A 55 0.70 -5.66 -13.62
C GLN A 55 0.50 -4.68 -12.44
N VAL A 56 1.58 -4.32 -11.73
CA VAL A 56 1.54 -3.37 -10.62
C VAL A 56 1.67 -1.94 -11.13
N ARG A 57 0.77 -1.08 -10.67
CA ARG A 57 0.87 0.37 -10.84
C ARG A 57 0.99 1.02 -9.46
N THR A 58 1.97 1.91 -9.32
CA THR A 58 2.19 2.64 -8.08
C THR A 58 1.55 4.02 -8.12
N VAL A 59 1.07 4.48 -6.97
CA VAL A 59 0.57 5.83 -6.75
C VAL A 59 1.39 6.47 -5.64
N GLU A 60 2.05 7.58 -5.95
CA GLU A 60 2.90 8.28 -4.99
C GLU A 60 2.06 8.95 -3.88
N ALA A 61 2.43 8.64 -2.64
CA ALA A 61 1.98 9.32 -1.44
C ALA A 61 2.67 10.68 -1.31
N ALA A 62 2.06 11.61 -0.60
CA ALA A 62 2.66 12.92 -0.36
C ALA A 62 3.76 12.84 0.72
N PHE A 63 3.58 11.98 1.70
CA PHE A 63 4.50 11.78 2.82
C PHE A 63 4.84 10.31 3.03
N ALA A 64 6.06 10.02 3.49
CA ALA A 64 6.46 8.66 3.83
C ALA A 64 5.59 8.10 4.97
N GLU A 65 5.19 8.98 5.88
CA GLU A 65 4.39 8.73 7.06
C GLU A 65 2.99 8.17 6.74
N GLU A 66 2.46 8.41 5.54
CA GLU A 66 1.20 7.81 5.08
C GLU A 66 1.30 6.29 4.90
N LEU A 67 2.52 5.78 4.68
CA LEU A 67 2.79 4.36 4.44
C LEU A 67 3.32 3.63 5.68
N THR A 68 3.42 4.31 6.82
CA THR A 68 4.00 3.74 8.04
C THR A 68 3.01 2.81 8.72
N ASP A 69 3.37 1.52 8.83
CA ASP A 69 2.68 0.57 9.70
C ASP A 69 2.96 0.90 11.17
N VAL A 70 1.90 1.04 11.97
CA VAL A 70 1.98 1.45 13.38
C VAL A 70 1.86 0.24 14.30
N ASP A 71 2.93 -0.54 14.39
CA ASP A 71 2.95 -1.77 15.20
C ASP A 71 3.42 -1.56 16.65
N THR A 72 4.01 -0.41 16.96
CA THR A 72 4.58 -0.11 18.28
C THR A 72 4.11 1.24 18.84
N PRO A 73 4.07 1.40 20.18
CA PRO A 73 3.80 2.69 20.82
C PRO A 73 4.79 3.79 20.39
N GLU A 74 6.05 3.42 20.13
CA GLU A 74 7.09 4.33 19.67
C GLU A 74 6.75 4.89 18.28
N THR A 75 6.34 4.01 17.35
CA THR A 75 5.94 4.41 16.00
C THR A 75 4.71 5.32 16.04
N LEU A 76 3.74 5.02 16.91
CA LEU A 76 2.56 5.87 17.10
C LEU A 76 2.96 7.27 17.58
N ARG A 77 3.80 7.37 18.62
CA ARG A 77 4.25 8.67 19.15
C ARG A 77 4.99 9.51 18.10
N ALA A 78 5.81 8.87 17.27
CA ALA A 78 6.50 9.54 16.16
C ALA A 78 5.50 10.09 15.13
N LEU A 79 4.52 9.27 14.73
CA LEU A 79 3.49 9.68 13.77
C LEU A 79 2.59 10.81 14.31
N GLU A 80 2.24 10.77 15.59
CA GLU A 80 1.49 11.87 16.23
C GLU A 80 2.29 13.17 16.28
N ALA A 81 3.61 13.10 16.52
CA ALA A 81 4.48 14.28 16.50
C ALA A 81 4.56 14.89 15.09
N PHE A 82 4.67 14.05 14.07
CA PHE A 82 4.58 14.47 12.67
C PHE A 82 3.24 15.17 12.39
N GLN A 83 2.11 14.54 12.73
CA GLN A 83 0.78 15.13 12.51
C GLN A 83 0.59 16.47 13.24
N ARG A 84 1.12 16.63 14.46
CA ARG A 84 1.08 17.91 15.18
C ARG A 84 1.90 19.01 14.49
N THR A 85 2.99 18.64 13.82
CA THR A 85 3.83 19.58 13.06
C THR A 85 3.10 20.05 11.81
N MET A 86 2.50 19.12 11.05
CA MET A 86 1.72 19.42 9.85
C MET A 86 0.47 20.26 10.11
N LYS A 87 -0.15 20.17 11.31
CA LYS A 87 -1.33 20.98 11.67
C LYS A 87 -1.00 22.42 12.10
N LYS A 88 0.29 22.75 12.29
CA LYS A 88 0.72 24.09 12.68
C LYS A 88 1.09 24.97 11.47
N GLU A 89 1.22 24.37 10.29
CA GLU A 89 1.40 25.03 8.99
C GLU A 89 0.04 25.28 8.33
#